data_AF-A0A640SYC5-F1
#
_entry.id   AF-A0A640SYC5-F1
#
_cell.length_a   1.000
_cell.length_b   1.000
_cell.length_c   1.000
_cell.angle_alpha   90.00
_cell.angle_beta   90.00
_cell.angle_gamma   90.00
#
_symmetry.space_group_name_H-M   'P 1'
#
loop_
_entity.id
_entity.type
_entity.pdbx_description
1 polymer ?
#
loop_
_entity_poly.entity_id
_entity_poly.type
_entity_poly.pdbx_seq_one_letter_code
_entity_poly.pdbx_strand_id
1 'polypeptide(L)'
;MTYYSDLTEYSYSDFDHPALNVGWLSPVHEFPVGDASEDLVDALVRLATRKVNVYRGIHFCELCPTFAEAQLHTHVNGIFVGSGEIRVKGEGQMLYASPAMIVHYVKDHCYAPPAEFCKSAIEAVERDGL
;
A
#
# COMPACT_ATOMS: atom_id res chain seq x y z
N MET A 1 -12.24 -4.06 -0.91
CA MET A 1 -11.64 -2.79 -1.41
C MET A 1 -12.05 -2.59 -2.87
N THR A 2 -12.08 -1.36 -3.38
CA THR A 2 -12.14 -1.14 -4.84
C THR A 2 -10.81 -1.53 -5.47
N TYR A 3 -10.87 -2.15 -6.65
CA TYR A 3 -9.70 -2.49 -7.46
C TYR A 3 -9.28 -1.33 -8.37
N TYR A 4 -7.99 -1.09 -8.47
CA TYR A 4 -7.37 -0.29 -9.52
C TYR A 4 -6.07 -0.96 -9.96
N SER A 5 -5.87 -1.11 -11.27
CA SER A 5 -4.61 -1.66 -11.79
C SER A 5 -3.45 -0.73 -11.44
N ASP A 6 -2.29 -1.30 -11.14
CA ASP A 6 -1.11 -0.51 -10.82
C ASP A 6 -0.74 0.44 -11.98
N LEU A 7 -0.21 1.60 -11.62
CA LEU A 7 0.22 2.65 -12.53
C LEU A 7 -0.90 3.29 -13.37
N THR A 8 -2.16 3.02 -13.04
CA THR A 8 -3.31 3.79 -13.56
C THR A 8 -3.55 5.05 -12.75
N GLU A 9 -4.25 6.02 -13.33
CA GLU A 9 -4.57 7.27 -12.67
C GLU A 9 -5.45 7.05 -11.42
N TYR A 10 -5.05 7.65 -10.30
CA TYR A 10 -5.78 7.61 -9.04
C TYR A 10 -7.04 8.48 -9.12
N SER A 11 -8.20 7.88 -8.85
CA SER A 11 -9.50 8.57 -8.92
C SER A 11 -10.41 8.29 -7.72
N TYR A 12 -9.88 7.73 -6.62
CA TYR A 12 -10.70 7.32 -5.47
C TYR A 12 -11.13 8.50 -4.58
N SER A 13 -10.31 9.56 -4.48
CA SER A 13 -10.63 10.78 -3.74
C SER A 13 -10.15 12.01 -4.49
N ASP A 14 -10.79 13.16 -4.24
CA ASP A 14 -10.29 14.45 -4.73
C ASP A 14 -8.87 14.69 -4.23
N PHE A 15 -7.98 15.15 -5.12
CA PHE A 15 -6.58 15.35 -4.81
C PHE A 15 -5.96 16.42 -5.73
N ASP A 16 -5.11 17.28 -5.16
CA ASP A 16 -4.57 18.48 -5.84
C ASP A 16 -3.48 18.16 -6.88
N HIS A 17 -2.95 16.94 -6.89
CA HIS A 17 -1.88 16.50 -7.80
C HIS A 17 -2.23 15.17 -8.46
N PRO A 18 -1.91 14.95 -9.74
CA PRO A 18 -2.08 13.63 -10.34
C PRO A 18 -1.27 12.58 -9.55
N ALA A 19 -1.87 11.42 -9.33
CA ALA A 19 -1.21 10.30 -8.67
C ALA A 19 -1.51 9.00 -9.40
N LEU A 20 -0.65 8.00 -9.22
CA LEU A 20 -0.83 6.67 -9.77
C LEU A 20 -1.20 5.66 -8.68
N ASN A 21 -2.13 4.77 -8.98
CA ASN A 21 -2.53 3.67 -8.12
C ASN A 21 -1.39 2.66 -7.96
N VAL A 22 -1.17 2.19 -6.74
CA VAL A 22 -0.34 1.02 -6.46
C VAL A 22 -1.00 0.19 -5.36
N GLY A 23 -1.15 -1.13 -5.54
CA GLY A 23 -1.58 -2.05 -4.49
C GLY A 23 -3.08 -2.02 -4.16
N TRP A 24 -3.92 -1.56 -5.09
CA TRP A 24 -5.38 -1.62 -4.97
C TRP A 24 -5.91 -2.96 -5.50
N LEU A 25 -5.65 -4.01 -4.73
CA LEU A 25 -5.87 -5.40 -5.16
C LEU A 25 -7.29 -5.91 -4.93
N SER A 26 -7.64 -6.99 -5.62
CA SER A 26 -8.91 -7.70 -5.49
C SER A 26 -8.71 -9.19 -5.78
N PRO A 27 -9.44 -10.11 -5.12
CA PRO A 27 -9.32 -11.55 -5.35
C PRO A 27 -9.73 -12.00 -6.76
N VAL A 28 -10.46 -11.18 -7.52
CA VAL A 28 -10.88 -11.51 -8.89
C VAL A 28 -9.91 -11.03 -9.98
N HIS A 29 -8.85 -10.32 -9.59
CA HIS A 29 -7.82 -9.82 -10.50
C HIS A 29 -6.46 -10.41 -10.11
N GLU A 30 -5.78 -11.00 -11.09
CA GLU A 30 -4.39 -11.43 -10.91
C GLU A 30 -3.49 -10.21 -10.65
N PHE A 31 -2.47 -10.42 -9.84
CA PHE A 31 -1.45 -9.43 -9.53
C PHE A 31 -0.06 -10.06 -9.58
N PRO A 32 0.99 -9.28 -9.90
CA PRO A 32 2.36 -9.79 -9.87
C PRO A 32 2.72 -10.29 -8.48
N VAL A 33 3.38 -11.45 -8.42
CA VAL A 33 3.88 -12.04 -7.18
C VAL A 33 5.40 -12.21 -7.23
N GLY A 34 6.05 -11.96 -6.11
CA GLY A 34 7.50 -12.04 -5.95
C GLY A 34 7.94 -11.81 -4.52
N ASP A 35 9.21 -12.09 -4.24
CA ASP A 35 9.78 -11.91 -2.91
C ASP A 35 9.94 -10.43 -2.58
N ALA A 36 9.34 -10.03 -1.46
CA ALA A 36 9.51 -8.69 -0.92
C ALA A 36 10.85 -8.57 -0.19
N SER A 37 11.63 -7.52 -0.47
CA SER A 37 12.80 -7.21 0.36
C SER A 37 12.36 -6.75 1.75
N GLU A 38 13.17 -7.08 2.77
CA GLU A 38 12.92 -6.61 4.14
C GLU A 38 12.89 -5.08 4.21
N ASP A 39 13.77 -4.41 3.46
CA ASP A 39 13.82 -2.94 3.35
C ASP A 39 12.51 -2.34 2.83
N LEU A 40 11.88 -2.98 1.84
CA LEU A 40 10.59 -2.52 1.31
C LEU A 40 9.49 -2.66 2.36
N VAL A 41 9.42 -3.81 3.03
CA VAL A 41 8.40 -4.07 4.06
C VAL A 41 8.55 -3.05 5.20
N ASP A 42 9.78 -2.82 5.67
CA ASP A 42 10.06 -1.85 6.72
C ASP A 42 9.68 -0.42 6.29
N ALA A 43 10.07 -0.01 5.08
CA ALA A 43 9.70 1.29 4.53
C ALA A 43 8.18 1.50 4.48
N LEU A 44 7.43 0.50 4.01
CA LEU A 44 5.96 0.57 3.94
C LEU A 44 5.33 0.64 5.34
N VAL A 45 5.84 -0.11 6.33
CA VAL A 45 5.38 -0.01 7.73
C VAL A 45 5.57 1.41 8.26
N ARG A 46 6.75 2.01 8.06
CA ARG A 46 7.05 3.39 8.50
C ARG A 46 6.15 4.41 7.80
N LEU A 47 5.95 4.28 6.50
CA LEU A 47 5.03 5.15 5.73
C LEU A 47 3.58 5.03 6.21
N ALA A 48 3.13 3.83 6.58
CA ALA A 48 1.77 3.60 7.08
C ALA A 48 1.47 4.29 8.43
N THR A 49 2.50 4.69 9.19
CA THR A 49 2.33 5.52 10.39
C THR A 49 1.82 6.93 10.08
N ARG A 50 2.06 7.41 8.85
CA ARG A 50 1.68 8.76 8.38
C ARG A 50 0.58 8.73 7.31
N LYS A 51 -0.22 7.66 7.28
CA LYS A 51 -1.31 7.50 6.31
C LYS A 51 -2.29 8.69 6.34
N VAL A 52 -2.83 8.98 5.17
CA VAL A 52 -3.87 9.99 4.93
C VAL A 52 -5.19 9.30 4.58
N ASN A 53 -6.26 10.08 4.37
CA ASN A 53 -7.57 9.56 3.93
C ASN A 53 -8.10 8.40 4.80
N VAL A 54 -7.97 8.52 6.12
CA VAL A 54 -8.47 7.50 7.04
C VAL A 54 -9.99 7.66 7.21
N TYR A 55 -10.74 6.64 6.82
CA TYR A 55 -12.20 6.61 6.93
C TYR A 55 -12.66 5.79 8.14
N ARG A 56 -13.95 5.93 8.50
CA ARG A 56 -14.56 5.24 9.66
C ARG A 56 -14.75 3.73 9.46
N GLY A 57 -14.64 3.24 8.23
CA GLY A 57 -14.72 1.81 7.89
C GLY A 57 -13.38 1.10 8.10
N ILE A 58 -13.45 -0.21 8.30
CA ILE A 58 -12.29 -1.11 8.31
C ILE A 58 -12.38 -1.98 7.07
N HIS A 59 -11.36 -1.91 6.21
CA HIS A 59 -11.12 -2.87 5.16
C HIS A 59 -10.49 -4.12 5.80
N PHE A 60 -11.08 -5.27 5.53
CA PHE A 60 -10.53 -6.57 5.88
C PHE A 60 -9.99 -7.20 4.60
N CYS A 61 -8.77 -7.74 4.63
CA CYS A 61 -8.16 -8.34 3.45
C CYS A 61 -9.05 -9.46 2.89
N GLU A 62 -9.40 -9.36 1.61
CA GLU A 62 -10.23 -10.36 0.90
C GLU A 62 -9.38 -11.48 0.27
N LEU A 63 -8.05 -11.36 0.36
CA LEU A 63 -7.09 -12.35 -0.13
C LEU A 63 -6.73 -13.39 0.94
N CYS A 64 -6.94 -13.08 2.23
CA CYS A 64 -6.73 -14.05 3.31
C CYS A 64 -7.74 -15.20 3.19
N PRO A 65 -7.34 -16.44 3.52
CA PRO A 65 -8.24 -17.59 3.39
C PRO A 65 -9.35 -17.59 4.44
N THR A 66 -9.19 -16.87 5.55
CA THR A 66 -10.23 -16.72 6.57
C THR A 66 -10.41 -15.26 7.03
N PHE A 67 -11.62 -14.96 7.53
CA PHE A 67 -11.89 -13.66 8.14
C PHE A 67 -11.09 -13.43 9.42
N ALA A 68 -10.82 -14.48 10.21
CA ALA A 68 -10.02 -14.37 11.42
C ALA A 68 -8.59 -13.90 11.12
N GLU A 69 -7.97 -14.42 10.06
CA GLU A 69 -6.66 -13.94 9.58
C GLU A 69 -6.77 -12.51 9.06
N ALA A 70 -7.79 -12.21 8.25
CA ALA A 70 -8.01 -10.86 7.73
C ALA A 70 -8.17 -9.82 8.86
N GLN A 71 -8.80 -10.20 9.99
CA GLN A 71 -8.91 -9.35 11.18
C GLN A 71 -7.55 -9.07 11.82
N LEU A 72 -6.69 -10.09 11.96
CA LEU A 72 -5.33 -9.93 12.49
C LEU A 72 -4.50 -8.98 11.63
N HIS A 73 -4.62 -9.11 10.31
CA HIS A 73 -3.87 -8.32 9.34
C HIS A 73 -4.38 -6.89 9.12
N THR A 74 -5.43 -6.47 9.83
CA THR A 74 -5.76 -5.04 9.93
C THR A 74 -4.68 -4.25 10.65
N HIS A 75 -3.74 -4.91 11.33
CA HIS A 75 -2.58 -4.32 11.95
C HIS A 75 -1.29 -5.02 11.51
N VAL A 76 -0.24 -4.24 11.27
CA VAL A 76 1.12 -4.76 11.05
C VAL A 76 2.06 -4.05 12.01
N ASN A 77 2.79 -4.81 12.83
CA ASN A 77 3.70 -4.27 13.86
C ASN A 77 3.02 -3.24 14.79
N GLY A 78 1.75 -3.47 15.14
CA GLY A 78 0.94 -2.56 15.96
C GLY A 78 0.38 -1.34 15.22
N ILE A 79 0.73 -1.14 13.94
CA ILE A 79 0.20 -0.06 13.11
C ILE A 79 -1.08 -0.53 12.43
N PHE A 80 -2.18 0.19 12.65
CA PHE A 80 -3.44 -0.05 11.95
C PHE A 80 -3.32 0.31 10.47
N VAL A 81 -3.54 -0.68 9.59
CA VAL A 81 -3.49 -0.59 8.12
C VAL A 81 -4.83 -0.91 7.44
N GLY A 82 -5.85 -1.26 8.23
CA GLY A 82 -7.21 -1.52 7.75
C GLY A 82 -7.98 -0.31 7.23
N SER A 83 -7.37 0.87 7.15
CA SER A 83 -7.95 2.09 6.59
C SER A 83 -6.83 3.07 6.24
N GLY A 84 -7.14 4.03 5.39
CA GLY A 84 -6.21 5.06 4.94
C GLY A 84 -5.24 4.61 3.86
N GLU A 85 -4.46 5.58 3.43
CA GLU A 85 -3.59 5.50 2.25
C GLU A 85 -2.22 6.07 2.56
N ILE A 86 -1.18 5.50 1.97
CA ILE A 86 0.15 6.09 1.96
C ILE A 86 0.38 6.84 0.64
N ARG A 87 1.19 7.89 0.72
CA ARG A 87 1.60 8.68 -0.43
C ARG A 87 3.10 8.62 -0.57
N VAL A 88 3.58 8.19 -1.73
CA VAL A 88 5.00 8.01 -2.01
C VAL A 88 5.37 8.89 -3.18
N LYS A 89 6.31 9.83 -2.98
CA LYS A 89 6.83 10.68 -4.06
C LYS A 89 7.79 9.87 -4.91
N GLY A 90 7.49 9.79 -6.20
CA GLY A 90 8.36 9.19 -7.20
C GLY A 90 9.34 10.20 -7.80
N GLU A 91 9.95 9.83 -8.92
CA GLU A 91 10.83 10.73 -9.68
C GLU A 91 10.02 11.88 -10.32
N GLY A 92 10.61 13.09 -10.33
CA GLY A 92 9.98 14.28 -10.90
C GLY A 92 8.74 14.75 -10.13
N GLN A 93 7.61 14.87 -10.84
CA GLN A 93 6.31 15.26 -10.26
C GLN A 93 5.40 14.06 -9.95
N MET A 94 5.92 12.83 -10.06
CA MET A 94 5.11 11.63 -9.86
C MET A 94 4.76 11.43 -8.39
N LEU A 95 3.50 11.06 -8.12
CA LEU A 95 3.06 10.61 -6.82
C LEU A 95 2.36 9.27 -6.95
N TYR A 96 2.64 8.35 -6.02
CA TYR A 96 1.91 7.10 -5.90
C TYR A 96 0.92 7.16 -4.74
N ALA A 97 -0.24 6.55 -4.97
CA ALA A 97 -1.34 6.41 -4.04
C ALA A 97 -1.59 4.93 -3.78
N SER A 98 -1.43 4.51 -2.54
CA SER A 98 -1.59 3.11 -2.16
C SER A 98 -2.42 2.99 -0.89
N PRO A 99 -3.28 1.96 -0.76
CA PRO A 99 -3.89 1.69 0.55
C PRO A 99 -2.79 1.36 1.55
N ALA A 100 -2.98 1.72 2.82
CA ALA A 100 -2.04 1.34 3.88
C ALA A 100 -1.89 -0.20 4.00
N MET A 101 -2.93 -0.94 3.59
CA MET A 101 -2.96 -2.40 3.51
C MET A 101 -1.88 -3.00 2.59
N ILE A 102 -1.24 -2.20 1.71
CA ILE A 102 -0.13 -2.68 0.87
C ILE A 102 0.98 -3.35 1.68
N VAL A 103 1.21 -2.92 2.92
CA VAL A 103 2.17 -3.55 3.83
C VAL A 103 1.88 -5.05 3.97
N HIS A 104 0.63 -5.38 4.25
CA HIS A 104 0.16 -6.75 4.40
C HIS A 104 0.19 -7.51 3.07
N TYR A 105 -0.22 -6.87 1.96
CA TYR A 105 -0.21 -7.51 0.65
C TYR A 105 1.19 -7.91 0.20
N VAL A 106 2.17 -7.02 0.37
CA VAL A 106 3.57 -7.29 0.03
C VAL A 106 4.15 -8.37 0.94
N LYS A 107 3.91 -8.26 2.25
CA LYS A 107 4.51 -9.15 3.25
C LYS A 107 3.91 -10.57 3.24
N ASP A 108 2.59 -10.67 3.21
CA ASP A 108 1.89 -11.92 3.51
C ASP A 108 1.19 -12.54 2.27
N HIS A 109 1.01 -11.77 1.20
CA HIS A 109 0.47 -12.24 -0.08
C HIS A 109 1.47 -12.21 -1.24
N CYS A 110 2.74 -11.92 -0.95
CA CYS A 110 3.84 -11.84 -1.93
C CYS A 110 3.53 -10.92 -3.12
N TYR A 111 2.63 -9.94 -2.96
CA TYR A 111 2.37 -8.97 -4.02
C TYR A 111 3.67 -8.23 -4.33
N ALA A 112 4.06 -8.22 -5.61
CA ALA A 112 5.25 -7.53 -6.11
C ALA A 112 4.83 -6.18 -6.75
N PRO A 113 5.00 -5.04 -6.05
CA PRO A 113 4.64 -3.75 -6.59
C PRO A 113 5.61 -3.33 -7.72
N PRO A 114 5.23 -2.31 -8.54
CA PRO A 114 6.12 -1.74 -9.53
C PRO A 114 7.48 -1.33 -8.95
N ALA A 115 8.56 -1.62 -9.67
CA ALA A 115 9.92 -1.43 -9.17
C ALA A 115 10.22 0.04 -8.83
N GLU A 116 9.70 0.98 -9.62
CA GLU A 116 9.83 2.42 -9.40
C GLU A 116 9.12 2.89 -8.13
N PHE A 117 8.00 2.26 -7.75
CA PHE A 117 7.33 2.52 -6.48
C PHE A 117 8.18 1.99 -5.32
N CYS A 118 8.67 0.75 -5.42
CA CYS A 118 9.48 0.12 -4.38
C CYS A 118 10.73 0.96 -4.05
N LYS A 119 11.46 1.38 -5.10
CA LYS A 119 12.61 2.28 -4.96
C LYS A 119 12.22 3.58 -4.24
N SER A 120 11.13 4.21 -4.68
CA SER A 120 10.67 5.48 -4.13
C SER A 120 10.23 5.37 -2.67
N ALA A 121 9.62 4.26 -2.28
CA ALA A 121 9.17 4.00 -0.91
C ALA A 121 10.36 3.86 0.05
N ILE A 122 11.39 3.11 -0.37
CA ILE A 122 12.63 2.94 0.41
C ILE A 122 13.36 4.29 0.56
N GLU A 123 13.56 5.03 -0.53
CA GLU A 123 14.20 6.35 -0.47
C GLU A 123 13.40 7.37 0.35
N ALA A 124 12.07 7.25 0.40
CA ALA A 124 11.23 8.18 1.16
C ALA A 124 11.52 8.11 2.66
N VAL A 125 11.73 6.92 3.22
CA VAL A 125 12.01 6.77 4.66
C VAL A 125 13.44 7.20 5.01
N GLU A 126 14.40 6.99 4.11
CA GLU A 126 15.78 7.47 4.28
C GLU A 126 15.85 9.01 4.31
N ARG A 127 15.17 9.68 3.38
CA ARG A 127 15.14 11.16 3.28
C ARG A 127 14.49 11.81 4.50
N ASP A 128 13.48 11.15 5.05
CA ASP A 128 12.70 11.67 6.17
C ASP A 128 13.37 11.39 7.53
N GLY A 129 14.54 10.74 7.55
CA GLY A 129 15.25 10.34 8.77
C GLY A 129 14.42 9.38 9.64
N LEU A 130 13.51 8.63 9.01
CA LEU A 130 12.63 7.66 9.65
C LEU A 130 13.33 6.36 9.91
#